data_AF-A0A7C6VB91-F1
#
_entry.id   AF-A0A7C6VB91-F1
#
_cell.length_a   1.000
_cell.length_b   1.000
_cell.length_c   1.000
_cell.angle_alpha   90.00
_cell.angle_beta   90.00
_cell.angle_gamma   90.00
#
_symmetry.space_group_name_H-M   'P 1'
#
loop_
_entity.id
_entity.type
_entity.pdbx_description
1 polymer ?
#
loop_
_entity_poly.entity_id
_entity_poly.type
_entity_poly.pdbx_seq_one_letter_code
_entity_poly.pdbx_strand_id
1 'polypeptide(L)'
;MVRGFSSLRAGAIVGALMLMIAAPAQAQEPVEFGSSSVVDSAGVLSSSQQESVEDALSDLARDHSIHILVAFVDEFENPSDRTEWTQETAELNQLGDNDGVLGIAVDQRLYSLSVADEFPLSDDAIDSAESELTSLLADDEWSAAVLSFVSSLSDSASGSGDEGEADFADSIVSGVSQTVQSILWVVGIAILVIAALVVLALVLAWRRRRGVVQRASRADLGALQKQAGAALVALDDAVRTSEQEVGFAAAQYGDDATVEFRSALDVAKRNLATAFTIQQKLDDEIPDTDADRRAWLTQILQLVDEANRGLDAKSQEFEQLRQVEKNAPQLRERLGQQRTALCTRAEATANAVAMLQQTYDPSESASVADNVSQAQSLLAFVDERLQQVDADLAASRPSAALPLRLAEQSLAQAQTLLQAVDALAADLQRASADLPAAVTDLDADLAAAEAIPQAERSPQLAGAIAA
;
A
#
# COMPACT_ATOMS: atom_id res chain seq x y z
N MET A 1 -44.90 0.39 -80.30
CA MET A 1 -46.23 0.48 -79.66
C MET A 1 -46.19 -0.37 -78.38
N VAL A 2 -46.60 0.21 -77.23
CA VAL A 2 -46.97 -0.47 -75.96
C VAL A 2 -45.80 -1.10 -75.18
N ARG A 3 -45.20 -0.39 -74.20
CA ARG A 3 -45.51 -0.34 -72.74
C ARG A 3 -45.08 -1.59 -71.94
N GLY A 4 -43.96 -1.41 -71.22
CA GLY A 4 -43.79 -1.53 -69.76
C GLY A 4 -44.02 -2.88 -69.08
N PHE A 5 -43.01 -3.35 -68.34
CA PHE A 5 -43.17 -3.81 -66.96
C PHE A 5 -41.82 -3.72 -66.23
N SER A 6 -41.89 -3.16 -65.02
CA SER A 6 -40.84 -3.00 -64.03
C SER A 6 -40.49 -4.31 -63.31
N SER A 7 -39.22 -4.53 -63.01
CA SER A 7 -38.81 -5.32 -61.84
C SER A 7 -37.41 -4.91 -61.38
N LEU A 8 -37.35 -4.37 -60.15
CA LEU A 8 -36.14 -4.22 -59.35
C LEU A 8 -35.37 -5.55 -59.24
N ARG A 9 -34.04 -5.47 -59.23
CA ARG A 9 -33.20 -6.22 -58.27
C ARG A 9 -31.77 -5.66 -58.22
N ALA A 10 -31.32 -5.51 -56.99
CA ALA A 10 -30.03 -4.98 -56.56
C ALA A 10 -28.84 -5.83 -57.05
N GLY A 11 -27.73 -5.17 -57.37
CA GLY A 11 -26.43 -5.75 -57.68
C GLY A 11 -25.36 -5.17 -56.76
N ALA A 12 -24.57 -6.05 -56.16
CA ALA A 12 -23.67 -5.85 -55.03
C ALA A 12 -22.51 -4.88 -55.29
N ILE A 13 -22.20 -4.06 -54.27
CA ILE A 13 -20.88 -3.45 -54.10
C ILE A 13 -20.17 -4.25 -53.01
N VAL A 14 -19.06 -4.89 -53.40
CA VAL A 14 -18.12 -5.57 -52.50
C VAL A 14 -17.32 -4.49 -51.77
N GLY A 15 -17.68 -4.22 -50.52
CA GLY A 15 -16.83 -3.47 -49.59
C GLY A 15 -15.93 -4.45 -48.85
N ALA A 16 -14.63 -4.41 -49.15
CA ALA A 16 -13.60 -5.09 -48.37
C ALA A 16 -13.54 -4.44 -46.98
N LEU A 17 -14.17 -5.08 -45.99
CA LEU A 17 -13.97 -4.75 -44.59
C LEU A 17 -12.78 -5.57 -44.11
N MET A 18 -11.65 -4.91 -43.84
CA MET A 18 -10.56 -5.49 -43.08
C MET A 18 -11.09 -5.86 -41.70
N LEU A 19 -11.31 -7.15 -41.47
CA LEU A 19 -11.43 -7.70 -40.13
C LEU A 19 -10.06 -7.56 -39.46
N MET A 20 -9.92 -6.60 -38.56
CA MET A 20 -8.98 -6.73 -37.45
C MET A 20 -9.49 -7.89 -36.60
N ILE A 21 -8.78 -9.01 -36.67
CA ILE A 21 -8.98 -10.15 -35.79
C ILE A 21 -8.47 -9.71 -34.42
N ALA A 22 -9.37 -9.33 -33.52
CA ALA A 22 -9.06 -9.29 -32.10
C ALA A 22 -8.85 -10.75 -31.67
N ALA A 23 -7.61 -11.11 -31.34
CA ALA A 23 -7.32 -12.41 -30.74
C ALA A 23 -8.08 -12.51 -29.39
N PRO A 24 -8.61 -13.69 -29.03
CA PRO A 24 -9.18 -13.90 -27.71
C PRO A 24 -8.05 -13.77 -26.67
N ALA A 25 -8.28 -13.03 -25.58
CA ALA A 25 -7.39 -13.01 -24.43
C ALA A 25 -7.09 -14.46 -24.00
N GLN A 26 -5.82 -14.85 -24.08
CA GLN A 26 -5.31 -16.14 -23.64
C GLN A 26 -4.63 -15.89 -22.29
N ALA A 27 -5.03 -16.61 -21.26
CA ALA A 27 -4.32 -16.66 -20.00
C ALA A 27 -2.92 -17.29 -20.20
N GLN A 28 -1.95 -16.91 -19.35
CA GLN A 28 -0.52 -16.94 -19.70
C GLN A 28 0.33 -17.83 -18.78
N GLU A 29 1.08 -18.75 -19.42
CA GLU A 29 2.10 -19.62 -18.80
C GLU A 29 3.37 -18.82 -18.40
N PRO A 30 4.25 -19.36 -17.54
CA PRO A 30 5.56 -18.77 -17.24
C PRO A 30 6.30 -18.27 -18.50
N VAL A 31 6.85 -17.05 -18.42
CA VAL A 31 7.33 -16.30 -19.60
C VAL A 31 8.85 -16.32 -19.75
N GLU A 32 9.35 -16.37 -20.98
CA GLU A 32 10.76 -16.13 -21.31
C GLU A 32 10.99 -14.66 -21.63
N PHE A 33 11.98 -14.04 -20.98
CA PHE A 33 12.26 -12.60 -21.09
C PHE A 33 13.22 -12.25 -22.25
N GLY A 34 14.00 -13.23 -22.72
CA GLY A 34 14.95 -13.04 -23.81
C GLY A 34 16.05 -12.03 -23.45
N SER A 35 16.09 -10.88 -24.14
CA SER A 35 17.02 -9.78 -23.84
C SER A 35 16.36 -8.58 -23.17
N SER A 36 15.08 -8.70 -22.80
CA SER A 36 14.34 -7.67 -22.07
C SER A 36 14.34 -7.98 -20.58
N SER A 37 14.20 -6.95 -19.74
CA SER A 37 13.95 -7.14 -18.30
C SER A 37 12.46 -7.02 -17.94
N VAL A 38 11.62 -6.60 -18.90
CA VAL A 38 10.17 -6.39 -18.72
C VAL A 38 9.39 -7.12 -19.80
N VAL A 39 8.34 -7.82 -19.39
CA VAL A 39 7.32 -8.41 -20.27
C VAL A 39 5.96 -7.89 -19.85
N ASP A 40 5.31 -7.11 -20.71
CA ASP A 40 3.93 -6.64 -20.50
C ASP A 40 2.97 -7.29 -21.49
N SER A 41 2.39 -8.42 -21.08
CA SER A 41 1.39 -9.14 -21.86
C SER A 41 -0.04 -8.66 -21.58
N ALA A 42 -0.28 -8.06 -20.41
CA ALA A 42 -1.55 -7.44 -20.02
C ALA A 42 -1.81 -6.09 -20.71
N GLY A 43 -0.76 -5.45 -21.25
CA GLY A 43 -0.84 -4.18 -21.97
C GLY A 43 -1.18 -3.00 -21.05
N VAL A 44 -0.67 -3.01 -19.82
CA VAL A 44 -0.91 -1.97 -18.81
C VAL A 44 0.10 -0.82 -18.86
N LEU A 45 1.25 -1.01 -19.51
CA LEU A 45 2.29 -0.01 -19.66
C LEU A 45 2.23 0.67 -21.04
N SER A 46 2.37 1.99 -21.05
CA SER A 46 2.73 2.71 -22.27
C SER A 46 4.21 2.48 -22.62
N SER A 47 4.58 2.72 -23.89
CA SER A 47 5.98 2.55 -24.33
C SER A 47 6.99 3.37 -23.51
N SER A 48 6.62 4.59 -23.09
CA SER A 48 7.47 5.42 -22.23
C SER A 48 7.58 4.89 -20.80
N GLN A 49 6.52 4.28 -20.27
CA GLN A 49 6.54 3.65 -18.94
C GLN A 49 7.38 2.38 -18.96
N GLN A 50 7.23 1.56 -20.01
CA GLN A 50 8.05 0.37 -20.19
C GLN A 50 9.54 0.73 -20.28
N GLU A 51 9.91 1.74 -21.06
CA GLU A 51 11.30 2.23 -21.15
C GLU A 51 11.82 2.73 -19.79
N SER A 52 11.01 3.49 -19.04
CA SER A 52 11.40 3.97 -17.71
C SER A 52 11.66 2.83 -16.72
N VAL A 53 10.83 1.79 -16.75
CA VAL A 53 10.98 0.60 -15.88
C VAL A 53 12.21 -0.23 -16.31
N GLU A 54 12.41 -0.42 -17.62
CA GLU A 54 13.60 -1.12 -18.15
C GLU A 54 14.90 -0.39 -17.77
N ASP A 55 14.92 0.94 -17.83
CA ASP A 55 16.06 1.76 -17.42
C ASP A 55 16.35 1.61 -15.92
N ALA A 56 15.33 1.71 -15.07
CA ALA A 56 15.50 1.55 -13.62
C ALA A 56 16.02 0.16 -13.24
N LEU A 57 15.49 -0.90 -13.85
CA LEU A 57 15.97 -2.28 -13.64
C LEU A 57 17.41 -2.45 -14.15
N SER A 58 17.76 -1.80 -15.26
CA SER A 58 19.12 -1.81 -15.81
C SER A 58 20.11 -1.09 -14.90
N ASP A 59 19.72 0.01 -14.27
CA ASP A 59 20.54 0.72 -13.29
C ASP A 59 20.72 -0.09 -12.01
N LEU A 60 19.66 -0.73 -11.48
CA LEU A 60 19.76 -1.64 -10.33
C LEU A 60 20.75 -2.79 -10.59
N ALA A 61 20.68 -3.41 -11.77
CA ALA A 61 21.62 -4.43 -12.20
C ALA A 61 23.05 -3.91 -12.33
N ARG A 62 23.24 -2.72 -12.91
CA ARG A 62 24.55 -2.12 -13.17
C ARG A 62 25.24 -1.65 -11.90
N ASP A 63 24.51 -1.02 -10.99
CA ASP A 63 25.06 -0.34 -9.82
C ASP A 63 25.13 -1.25 -8.59
N HIS A 64 24.21 -2.21 -8.46
CA HIS A 64 24.10 -3.08 -7.29
C HIS A 64 24.25 -4.57 -7.57
N SER A 65 24.43 -4.98 -8.84
CA SER A 65 24.50 -6.40 -9.24
C SER A 65 23.27 -7.22 -8.85
N ILE A 66 22.11 -6.55 -8.80
CA ILE A 66 20.80 -7.15 -8.51
C ILE A 66 19.99 -7.19 -9.81
N HIS A 67 19.61 -8.37 -10.28
CA HIS A 67 18.82 -8.52 -11.51
C HIS A 67 17.38 -8.89 -11.18
N ILE A 68 16.42 -8.00 -11.49
CA ILE A 68 15.00 -8.28 -11.34
C ILE A 68 14.33 -8.34 -12.71
N LEU A 69 13.57 -9.40 -12.96
CA LEU A 69 12.70 -9.54 -14.13
C LEU A 69 11.25 -9.24 -13.75
N VAL A 70 10.55 -8.43 -14.54
CA VAL A 70 9.18 -7.99 -14.23
C VAL A 70 8.19 -8.43 -15.31
N ALA A 71 7.20 -9.24 -14.94
CA ALA A 71 6.14 -9.69 -15.82
C ALA A 71 4.77 -9.13 -15.40
N PHE A 72 4.12 -8.39 -16.30
CA PHE A 72 2.70 -8.05 -16.22
C PHE A 72 1.90 -9.02 -17.09
N VAL A 73 1.09 -9.86 -16.45
CA VAL A 73 0.23 -10.86 -17.09
C VAL A 73 -1.22 -10.60 -16.71
N ASP A 74 -2.17 -11.08 -17.50
CA ASP A 74 -3.59 -10.95 -17.17
C ASP A 74 -3.91 -11.80 -15.92
N GLU A 75 -3.52 -13.07 -15.95
CA GLU A 75 -3.79 -14.09 -14.92
C GLU A 75 -2.64 -15.10 -14.84
N PHE A 76 -2.33 -15.63 -13.65
CA PHE A 76 -1.36 -16.73 -13.49
C PHE A 76 -1.99 -18.07 -13.88
N GLU A 77 -1.35 -18.80 -14.80
CA GLU A 77 -1.74 -20.15 -15.18
C GLU A 77 -0.55 -21.09 -15.35
N ASN A 78 -0.76 -22.38 -15.03
CA ASN A 78 0.20 -23.48 -15.12
C ASN A 78 1.61 -23.11 -14.60
N PRO A 79 1.75 -22.82 -13.29
CA PRO A 79 0.78 -22.99 -12.21
C PRO A 79 -0.11 -21.76 -11.97
N SER A 80 -1.29 -21.96 -11.37
CA SER A 80 -2.16 -20.84 -10.93
C SER A 80 -1.75 -20.26 -9.58
N ASP A 81 -0.84 -20.92 -8.86
CA ASP A 81 -0.24 -20.39 -7.65
C ASP A 81 0.84 -19.36 -8.03
N ARG A 82 0.73 -18.15 -7.48
CA ARG A 82 1.60 -17.01 -7.80
C ARG A 82 3.07 -17.24 -7.45
N THR A 83 3.34 -17.97 -6.37
CA THR A 83 4.70 -18.24 -5.89
C THR A 83 5.33 -19.35 -6.73
N GLU A 84 4.56 -20.40 -7.03
CA GLU A 84 5.00 -21.46 -7.94
C GLU A 84 5.25 -20.90 -9.37
N TRP A 85 4.40 -19.97 -9.84
CA TRP A 85 4.53 -19.36 -11.17
C TRP A 85 5.79 -18.51 -11.31
N THR A 86 6.07 -17.70 -10.29
CA THR A 86 7.29 -16.86 -10.29
C THR A 86 8.55 -17.70 -10.12
N GLN A 87 8.49 -18.79 -9.35
CA GLN A 87 9.59 -19.75 -9.24
C GLN A 87 9.87 -20.48 -10.56
N GLU A 88 8.85 -21.01 -11.25
CA GLU A 88 9.01 -21.63 -12.56
C GLU A 88 9.54 -20.64 -13.61
N THR A 89 9.12 -19.36 -13.53
CA THR A 89 9.64 -18.29 -14.38
C THR A 89 11.13 -18.03 -14.11
N ALA A 90 11.56 -18.03 -12.84
CA ALA A 90 12.97 -17.89 -12.48
C ALA A 90 13.81 -19.05 -13.00
N GLU A 91 13.32 -20.29 -12.88
CA GLU A 91 13.98 -21.51 -13.38
C GLU A 91 14.07 -21.50 -14.92
N LEU A 92 12.99 -21.11 -15.61
CA LEU A 92 12.92 -21.04 -17.06
C LEU A 92 13.94 -20.05 -17.64
N ASN A 93 14.12 -18.91 -16.97
CA ASN A 93 15.07 -17.87 -17.39
C ASN A 93 16.49 -18.09 -16.84
N GLN A 94 16.75 -19.20 -16.14
CA GLN A 94 18.06 -19.57 -15.59
C GLN A 94 18.68 -18.47 -14.73
N LEU A 95 17.85 -17.88 -13.87
CA LEU A 95 18.30 -16.84 -12.94
C LEU A 95 19.33 -17.38 -11.94
N GLY A 96 20.32 -16.53 -11.63
CA GLY A 96 21.42 -16.81 -10.72
C GLY A 96 21.12 -16.45 -9.27
N ASP A 97 22.17 -16.55 -8.44
CA ASP A 97 22.06 -16.51 -6.97
C ASP A 97 21.72 -15.11 -6.39
N ASN A 98 21.69 -14.05 -7.21
CA ASN A 98 21.37 -12.66 -6.82
C ASN A 98 20.15 -12.09 -7.54
N ASP A 99 19.39 -12.94 -8.22
CA ASP A 99 18.37 -12.53 -9.17
C ASP A 99 16.96 -12.75 -8.60
N GLY A 100 15.96 -12.10 -9.20
CA GLY A 100 14.57 -12.27 -8.81
C GLY A 100 13.57 -12.04 -9.94
N VAL A 101 12.34 -12.52 -9.73
CA VAL A 101 11.19 -12.34 -10.61
C VAL A 101 10.04 -11.71 -9.84
N LEU A 102 9.55 -10.58 -10.35
CA LEU A 102 8.30 -9.96 -9.92
C LEU A 102 7.21 -10.27 -10.96
N GLY A 103 6.25 -11.11 -10.58
CA GLY A 103 5.07 -11.41 -11.39
C GLY A 103 3.86 -10.64 -10.88
N ILE A 104 3.13 -9.96 -11.77
CA ILE A 104 1.92 -9.19 -11.47
C ILE A 104 0.78 -9.68 -12.38
N ALA A 105 -0.24 -10.28 -11.78
CA ALA A 105 -1.47 -10.70 -12.45
C ALA A 105 -2.55 -9.62 -12.28
N VAL A 106 -2.77 -8.84 -13.34
CA VAL A 106 -3.58 -7.61 -13.33
C VAL A 106 -5.06 -7.91 -13.07
N ASP A 107 -5.65 -8.91 -13.74
CA ASP A 107 -7.07 -9.23 -13.58
C ASP A 107 -7.36 -9.91 -12.24
N GLN A 108 -6.40 -10.68 -11.72
CA GLN A 108 -6.52 -11.36 -10.42
C GLN A 108 -6.20 -10.43 -9.24
N ARG A 109 -5.56 -9.28 -9.49
CA ARG A 109 -5.03 -8.37 -8.45
C ARG A 109 -4.11 -9.09 -7.46
N LEU A 110 -3.26 -9.97 -7.99
CA LEU A 110 -2.27 -10.72 -7.25
C LEU A 110 -0.88 -10.40 -7.79
N TYR A 111 0.11 -10.35 -6.91
CA TYR A 111 1.52 -10.31 -7.30
C TYR A 111 2.31 -11.31 -6.45
N SER A 112 3.49 -11.69 -6.92
CA SER A 112 4.47 -12.46 -6.17
C SER A 112 5.87 -12.00 -6.55
N LEU A 113 6.75 -11.90 -5.56
CA LEU A 113 8.18 -11.75 -5.77
C LEU A 113 8.85 -13.08 -5.41
N SER A 114 9.72 -13.56 -6.29
CA SER A 114 10.60 -14.68 -6.02
C SER A 114 12.03 -14.17 -6.12
N VAL A 115 12.79 -14.28 -5.04
CA VAL A 115 14.23 -13.94 -4.99
C VAL A 115 15.04 -15.20 -4.68
N ALA A 116 16.30 -15.21 -5.10
CA ALA A 116 17.22 -16.30 -4.80
C ALA A 116 17.57 -16.41 -3.30
N ASP A 117 18.02 -17.58 -2.86
CA ASP A 117 18.38 -17.83 -1.45
C ASP A 117 19.57 -16.98 -0.96
N GLU A 118 20.46 -16.55 -1.86
CA GLU A 118 21.64 -15.72 -1.56
C GLU A 118 21.44 -14.25 -1.96
N PHE A 119 20.18 -13.80 -2.10
CA PHE A 119 19.85 -12.44 -2.48
C PHE A 119 20.55 -11.41 -1.58
N PRO A 120 21.15 -10.34 -2.13
CA PRO A 120 22.06 -9.47 -1.38
C PRO A 120 21.36 -8.50 -0.40
N LEU A 121 20.03 -8.49 -0.36
CA LEU A 121 19.23 -7.65 0.54
C LEU A 121 18.53 -8.50 1.61
N SER A 122 18.33 -7.94 2.79
CA SER A 122 17.61 -8.59 3.88
C SER A 122 16.09 -8.63 3.64
N ASP A 123 15.42 -9.64 4.19
CA ASP A 123 13.95 -9.77 4.15
C ASP A 123 13.22 -8.48 4.58
N ASP A 124 13.66 -7.81 5.65
CA ASP A 124 13.06 -6.54 6.11
C ASP A 124 13.09 -5.41 5.05
N ALA A 125 14.13 -5.38 4.21
CA ALA A 125 14.28 -4.38 3.15
C ALA A 125 13.36 -4.71 1.96
N ILE A 126 13.22 -6.00 1.65
CA ILE A 126 12.30 -6.49 0.63
C ILE A 126 10.85 -6.22 1.06
N ASP A 127 10.49 -6.56 2.29
CA ASP A 127 9.15 -6.32 2.87
C ASP A 127 8.77 -4.84 2.84
N SER A 128 9.74 -3.96 3.13
CA SER A 128 9.54 -2.50 3.06
C SER A 128 9.26 -2.04 1.63
N ALA A 129 10.03 -2.53 0.65
CA ALA A 129 9.81 -2.23 -0.77
C ALA A 129 8.47 -2.79 -1.30
N GLU A 130 8.06 -3.98 -0.85
CA GLU A 130 6.78 -4.59 -1.24
C GLU A 130 5.56 -3.86 -0.68
N SER A 131 5.68 -3.22 0.48
CA SER A 131 4.61 -2.43 1.08
C SER A 131 4.19 -1.25 0.20
N GLU A 132 5.16 -0.50 -0.33
CA GLU A 132 4.92 0.62 -1.23
C GLU A 132 4.43 0.15 -2.61
N LEU A 133 5.03 -0.91 -3.15
CA LEU A 133 4.57 -1.60 -4.35
C LEU A 133 3.08 -1.96 -4.25
N THR A 134 2.67 -2.60 -3.16
CA THR A 134 1.29 -3.05 -2.95
C THR A 134 0.30 -1.89 -2.95
N SER A 135 0.66 -0.76 -2.32
CA SER A 135 -0.21 0.42 -2.30
C SER A 135 -0.44 0.96 -3.71
N LEU A 136 0.62 1.10 -4.51
CA LEU A 136 0.53 1.67 -5.86
C LEU A 136 -0.15 0.71 -6.85
N LEU A 137 0.04 -0.61 -6.69
CA LEU A 137 -0.72 -1.61 -7.46
C LEU A 137 -2.22 -1.55 -7.14
N ALA A 138 -2.61 -1.18 -5.91
CA ALA A 138 -4.02 -1.04 -5.55
C ALA A 138 -4.70 0.17 -6.20
N ASP A 139 -3.93 1.20 -6.54
CA ASP A 139 -4.38 2.43 -7.21
C ASP A 139 -4.27 2.37 -8.75
N ASP A 140 -4.01 1.18 -9.30
CA ASP A 140 -3.78 0.92 -10.73
C ASP A 140 -2.56 1.70 -11.30
N GLU A 141 -1.60 2.12 -10.45
CA GLU A 141 -0.37 2.83 -10.84
C GLU A 141 0.79 1.87 -11.15
N TRP A 142 0.61 0.99 -12.14
CA TRP A 142 1.49 -0.14 -12.46
C TRP A 142 2.97 0.22 -12.65
N SER A 143 3.26 1.29 -13.40
CA SER A 143 4.64 1.73 -13.65
C SER A 143 5.27 2.36 -12.41
N ALA A 144 4.50 3.17 -11.67
CA ALA A 144 5.00 3.84 -10.48
C ALA A 144 5.32 2.82 -9.39
N ALA A 145 4.48 1.78 -9.26
CA ALA A 145 4.68 0.69 -8.33
C ALA A 145 6.02 -0.02 -8.54
N VAL A 146 6.37 -0.36 -9.78
CA VAL A 146 7.66 -1.02 -10.07
C VAL A 146 8.84 -0.06 -9.91
N LEU A 147 8.69 1.21 -10.29
CA LEU A 147 9.76 2.20 -10.12
C LEU A 147 10.07 2.49 -8.65
N SER A 148 9.06 2.62 -7.79
CA SER A 148 9.27 2.82 -6.34
C SER A 148 9.90 1.58 -5.70
N PHE A 149 9.43 0.39 -6.07
CA PHE A 149 10.02 -0.87 -5.63
C PHE A 149 11.53 -0.94 -5.97
N VAL A 150 11.88 -0.67 -7.23
CA VAL A 150 13.29 -0.67 -7.68
C VAL A 150 14.12 0.39 -6.95
N SER A 151 13.57 1.59 -6.74
CA SER A 151 14.24 2.66 -5.98
C SER A 151 14.52 2.21 -4.53
N SER A 152 13.53 1.64 -3.85
CA SER A 152 13.66 1.18 -2.47
C SER A 152 14.71 0.07 -2.31
N LEU A 153 14.76 -0.86 -3.28
CA LEU A 153 15.83 -1.87 -3.32
C LEU A 153 17.20 -1.25 -3.56
N SER A 154 17.30 -0.26 -4.45
CA SER A 154 18.54 0.46 -4.73
C SER A 154 19.06 1.20 -3.49
N ASP A 155 18.18 1.92 -2.80
CA ASP A 155 18.50 2.68 -1.58
C ASP A 155 18.95 1.75 -0.43
N SER A 156 18.32 0.58 -0.34
CA SER A 156 18.73 -0.45 0.62
C SER A 156 20.10 -1.05 0.27
N ALA A 157 20.37 -1.27 -1.02
CA ALA A 157 21.61 -1.87 -1.52
C ALA A 157 22.82 -0.91 -1.43
N SER A 158 22.63 0.40 -1.50
CA SER A 158 23.69 1.39 -1.29
C SER A 158 24.16 1.51 0.17
N GLY A 159 23.54 0.78 1.11
CA GLY A 159 23.88 0.88 2.53
C GLY A 159 23.50 2.22 3.14
N SER A 160 22.69 3.01 2.44
CA SER A 160 21.87 4.10 2.98
C SER A 160 20.69 3.51 3.73
N GLY A 161 20.98 2.65 4.71
CA GLY A 161 20.01 2.24 5.71
C GLY A 161 19.58 3.48 6.47
N ASP A 162 18.41 3.99 6.11
CA ASP A 162 17.81 5.17 6.69
C ASP A 162 17.47 4.91 8.17
N GLU A 163 18.32 5.44 9.04
CA GLU A 163 17.92 5.92 10.35
C GLU A 163 17.08 7.20 10.17
N GLY A 164 15.82 7.07 9.78
CA GLY A 164 14.75 8.04 10.04
C GLY A 164 14.64 9.29 9.14
N GLU A 165 13.37 9.58 8.83
CA GLU A 165 12.80 10.91 8.60
C GLU A 165 13.50 11.78 7.54
N ALA A 166 12.91 11.87 6.34
CA ALA A 166 12.11 13.04 5.93
C ALA A 166 12.00 13.14 4.39
N ASP A 167 10.80 13.48 3.94
CA ASP A 167 10.59 14.51 2.91
C ASP A 167 11.28 14.31 1.53
N PHE A 168 10.55 13.64 0.63
CA PHE A 168 10.69 13.88 -0.82
C PHE A 168 9.36 14.43 -1.36
N ALA A 169 9.02 15.64 -0.92
CA ALA A 169 7.98 16.46 -1.51
C ALA A 169 8.55 17.77 -2.08
N ASP A 170 9.61 17.72 -2.89
CA ASP A 170 9.94 18.83 -3.81
C ASP A 170 10.90 18.41 -4.94
N SER A 171 10.36 17.87 -6.02
CA SER A 171 10.98 17.71 -7.35
C SER A 171 10.16 16.66 -8.08
N ILE A 172 9.02 17.01 -8.67
CA ILE A 172 8.89 17.32 -10.10
C ILE A 172 7.52 18.00 -10.27
N VAL A 173 7.36 18.80 -11.33
CA VAL A 173 6.16 19.51 -11.79
C VAL A 173 6.12 21.00 -11.40
N SER A 174 7.02 21.75 -12.05
CA SER A 174 6.60 22.97 -12.74
C SER A 174 6.55 22.67 -14.23
N GLY A 175 5.35 22.73 -14.83
CA GLY A 175 5.18 22.73 -16.28
C GLY A 175 4.03 21.89 -16.82
N VAL A 176 2.78 22.31 -16.60
CA VAL A 176 1.85 22.71 -17.66
C VAL A 176 0.50 23.06 -17.01
N SER A 177 0.12 24.33 -17.19
CA SER A 177 -1.16 24.86 -16.78
C SER A 177 -2.27 24.58 -17.80
N GLN A 178 -3.49 24.43 -17.26
CA GLN A 178 -4.78 24.77 -17.86
C GLN A 178 -5.31 23.92 -19.03
N THR A 179 -6.46 23.27 -18.84
CA THR A 179 -7.76 23.92 -19.09
C THR A 179 -8.98 23.06 -18.67
N VAL A 180 -9.82 23.66 -17.82
CA VAL A 180 -11.29 23.74 -17.87
C VAL A 180 -12.16 22.53 -17.47
N GLN A 181 -12.84 22.73 -16.34
CA GLN A 181 -14.10 22.14 -15.84
C GLN A 181 -15.15 21.78 -16.91
N SER A 182 -15.92 20.69 -16.70
CA SER A 182 -17.41 20.69 -16.54
C SER A 182 -18.13 19.35 -16.85
N ILE A 183 -18.86 18.85 -15.85
CA ILE A 183 -20.24 18.24 -15.89
C ILE A 183 -20.45 16.78 -16.35
N LEU A 184 -20.66 15.91 -15.34
CA LEU A 184 -21.76 14.95 -15.08
C LEU A 184 -22.59 14.25 -16.20
N TRP A 185 -22.78 12.93 -15.97
CA TRP A 185 -23.82 11.96 -16.43
C TRP A 185 -23.91 11.59 -17.92
N VAL A 186 -23.62 10.33 -18.26
CA VAL A 186 -24.55 9.30 -18.84
C VAL A 186 -23.89 7.92 -18.74
N VAL A 187 -24.19 7.19 -17.66
CA VAL A 187 -24.19 5.72 -17.59
C VAL A 187 -25.67 5.31 -17.62
N GLY A 188 -26.05 4.27 -18.38
CA GLY A 188 -27.36 3.66 -18.12
C GLY A 188 -27.96 2.71 -19.15
N ILE A 189 -27.63 2.78 -20.45
CA ILE A 189 -28.43 2.04 -21.46
C ILE A 189 -27.62 1.04 -22.32
N ALA A 190 -26.28 1.10 -22.33
CA ALA A 190 -25.46 0.18 -23.13
C ALA A 190 -25.15 -1.18 -22.45
N ILE A 191 -25.25 -1.25 -21.12
CA ILE A 191 -24.81 -2.43 -20.32
C ILE A 191 -25.84 -3.57 -20.33
N LEU A 192 -27.14 -3.27 -20.52
CA LEU A 192 -28.20 -4.27 -20.39
C LEU A 192 -28.41 -5.18 -21.62
N VAL A 193 -27.89 -4.80 -22.80
CA VAL A 193 -28.09 -5.59 -24.04
C VAL A 193 -27.00 -6.64 -24.24
N ILE A 194 -25.80 -6.41 -23.69
CA ILE A 194 -24.64 -7.31 -23.84
C ILE A 194 -24.71 -8.48 -22.85
N ALA A 195 -25.16 -8.23 -21.62
CA ALA A 195 -25.30 -9.27 -20.59
C ALA A 195 -26.31 -10.38 -20.96
N ALA A 196 -27.37 -10.04 -21.70
CA ALA A 196 -28.41 -11.02 -22.07
C ALA A 196 -27.98 -12.01 -23.17
N LEU A 197 -27.00 -11.64 -24.02
CA LEU A 197 -26.55 -12.49 -25.13
C LEU A 197 -25.44 -13.47 -24.72
N VAL A 198 -24.62 -13.13 -23.72
CA VAL A 198 -23.53 -13.97 -23.20
C VAL A 198 -24.07 -15.16 -22.40
N VAL A 199 -25.14 -14.97 -21.63
CA VAL A 199 -25.77 -16.02 -20.82
C VAL A 199 -26.42 -17.10 -21.69
N LEU A 200 -26.96 -16.76 -22.86
CA LEU A 200 -27.61 -17.73 -23.75
C LEU A 200 -26.60 -18.65 -24.48
N ALA A 201 -25.40 -18.16 -24.77
CA ALA A 201 -24.34 -18.91 -25.44
C ALA A 201 -23.66 -19.94 -24.51
N LEU A 202 -23.47 -19.59 -23.24
CA LEU A 202 -22.86 -20.45 -22.22
C LEU A 202 -23.72 -21.69 -21.89
N VAL A 203 -25.05 -21.57 -21.90
CA VAL A 203 -25.97 -22.66 -21.56
C VAL A 203 -26.01 -23.78 -22.62
N LEU A 204 -25.71 -23.48 -23.88
CA LEU A 204 -25.76 -24.45 -25.00
C LEU A 204 -24.46 -25.27 -25.15
N ALA A 205 -23.31 -24.72 -24.74
CA ALA A 205 -22.01 -25.40 -24.82
C ALA A 205 -21.79 -26.46 -23.71
N TRP A 206 -22.44 -26.29 -22.56
CA TRP A 206 -22.21 -27.09 -21.35
C TRP A 206 -22.89 -28.48 -21.35
N ARG A 207 -23.56 -28.86 -22.45
CA ARG A 207 -24.36 -30.10 -22.54
C ARG A 207 -23.57 -31.31 -23.06
N ARG A 208 -22.30 -31.18 -23.50
CA ARG A 208 -21.53 -32.27 -24.13
C ARG A 208 -20.38 -32.89 -23.32
N ARG A 209 -20.07 -32.41 -22.11
CA ARG A 209 -18.99 -32.99 -21.27
C ARG A 209 -19.45 -33.17 -19.82
N ARG A 210 -20.21 -34.23 -19.53
CA ARG A 210 -20.83 -34.48 -18.20
C ARG A 210 -20.35 -35.72 -17.43
N GLY A 211 -19.34 -36.45 -17.90
CA GLY A 211 -18.96 -37.76 -17.30
C GLY A 211 -17.80 -37.75 -16.30
N VAL A 212 -16.69 -37.07 -16.63
CA VAL A 212 -15.40 -37.21 -15.91
C VAL A 212 -15.11 -36.00 -15.01
N VAL A 213 -15.47 -34.79 -15.44
CA VAL A 213 -15.32 -33.54 -14.67
C VAL A 213 -16.19 -33.53 -13.39
N GLN A 214 -17.36 -34.18 -13.42
CA GLN A 214 -18.29 -34.20 -12.27
C GLN A 214 -17.79 -35.00 -11.06
N ARG A 215 -16.85 -35.94 -11.23
CA ARG A 215 -16.28 -36.69 -10.08
C ARG A 215 -15.15 -35.91 -9.40
N ALA A 216 -14.27 -35.29 -10.18
CA ALA A 216 -13.21 -34.43 -9.65
C ALA A 216 -13.81 -33.17 -8.98
N SER A 217 -14.80 -32.52 -9.61
CA SER A 217 -15.46 -31.33 -9.06
C SER A 217 -16.23 -31.61 -7.75
N ARG A 218 -16.75 -32.83 -7.56
CA ARG A 218 -17.41 -33.25 -6.31
C ARG A 218 -16.43 -33.62 -5.21
N ALA A 219 -15.26 -34.18 -5.55
CA ALA A 219 -14.21 -34.46 -4.58
C ALA A 219 -13.64 -33.15 -4.00
N ASP A 220 -13.42 -32.17 -4.87
CA ASP A 220 -13.01 -30.80 -4.52
C ASP A 220 -14.04 -30.09 -3.63
N LEU A 221 -15.33 -30.12 -4.01
CA LEU A 221 -16.41 -29.56 -3.20
C LEU A 221 -16.51 -30.21 -1.80
N GLY A 222 -16.28 -31.53 -1.72
CA GLY A 222 -16.28 -32.25 -0.44
C GLY A 222 -15.11 -31.89 0.47
N ALA A 223 -13.95 -31.54 -0.09
CA ALA A 223 -12.81 -31.02 0.68
C ALA A 223 -13.10 -29.61 1.20
N LEU A 224 -13.62 -28.73 0.33
CA LEU A 224 -14.02 -27.37 0.69
C LEU A 224 -15.08 -27.35 1.80
N GLN A 225 -16.06 -28.26 1.74
CA GLN A 225 -17.08 -28.39 2.78
C GLN A 225 -16.49 -28.80 4.14
N LYS A 226 -15.51 -29.72 4.15
CA LYS A 226 -14.82 -30.11 5.38
C LYS A 226 -13.99 -28.97 5.95
N GLN A 227 -13.31 -28.21 5.09
CA GLN A 227 -12.51 -27.06 5.49
C GLN A 227 -13.39 -25.97 6.11
N ALA A 228 -14.49 -25.60 5.46
CA ALA A 228 -15.45 -24.62 5.99
C ALA A 228 -16.05 -25.07 7.32
N GLY A 229 -16.44 -26.35 7.45
CA GLY A 229 -16.94 -26.91 8.71
C GLY A 229 -15.92 -26.87 9.85
N ALA A 230 -14.65 -27.19 9.56
CA ALA A 230 -13.58 -27.11 10.55
C ALA A 230 -13.28 -25.65 10.96
N ALA A 231 -13.27 -24.73 9.99
CA ALA A 231 -13.03 -23.30 10.21
C ALA A 231 -14.13 -22.66 11.07
N LEU A 232 -15.40 -23.03 10.86
CA LEU A 232 -16.53 -22.58 11.68
C LEU A 232 -16.40 -23.00 13.15
N VAL A 233 -16.03 -24.25 13.41
CA VAL A 233 -15.82 -24.74 14.78
C VAL A 233 -14.65 -24.02 15.44
N ALA A 234 -13.55 -23.84 14.71
CA ALA A 234 -12.39 -23.12 15.22
C ALA A 234 -12.73 -21.66 15.56
N LEU A 235 -13.52 -20.97 14.73
CA LEU A 235 -13.95 -19.60 15.01
C LEU A 235 -14.90 -19.52 16.21
N ASP A 236 -15.82 -20.49 16.40
CA ASP A 236 -16.70 -20.53 17.59
C ASP A 236 -15.88 -20.66 18.88
N ASP A 237 -14.91 -21.58 18.90
CA ASP A 237 -13.99 -21.76 20.02
C ASP A 237 -13.12 -20.51 20.25
N ALA A 238 -12.65 -19.86 19.18
CA ALA A 238 -11.89 -18.61 19.25
C ALA A 238 -12.73 -17.48 19.86
N VAL A 239 -13.96 -17.24 19.36
CA VAL A 239 -14.88 -16.22 19.89
C VAL A 239 -15.15 -16.46 21.38
N ARG A 240 -15.40 -17.70 21.79
CA ARG A 240 -15.63 -18.05 23.20
C ARG A 240 -14.41 -17.79 24.08
N THR A 241 -13.22 -18.07 23.57
CA THR A 241 -11.96 -17.82 24.27
C THR A 241 -11.72 -16.31 24.39
N SER A 242 -11.86 -15.57 23.29
CA SER A 242 -11.73 -14.11 23.24
C SER A 242 -12.75 -13.39 24.15
N GLU A 243 -13.97 -13.91 24.29
CA GLU A 243 -14.96 -13.41 25.27
C GLU A 243 -14.46 -13.51 26.72
N GLN A 244 -13.78 -14.59 27.06
CA GLN A 244 -13.22 -14.76 28.41
C GLN A 244 -12.03 -13.84 28.61
N GLU A 245 -11.13 -13.78 27.63
CA GLU A 245 -9.93 -12.93 27.67
C GLU A 245 -10.27 -11.45 27.81
N VAL A 246 -11.24 -10.94 27.04
CA VAL A 246 -11.66 -9.54 27.16
C VAL A 246 -12.29 -9.24 28.51
N GLY A 247 -12.98 -10.21 29.11
CA GLY A 247 -13.51 -10.10 30.47
C GLY A 247 -12.41 -9.95 31.52
N PHE A 248 -11.33 -10.75 31.41
CA PHE A 248 -10.16 -10.62 32.28
C PHE A 248 -9.42 -9.30 32.04
N ALA A 249 -9.22 -8.92 30.78
CA ALA A 249 -8.57 -7.67 30.42
C ALA A 249 -9.33 -6.45 30.96
N ALA A 250 -10.66 -6.45 30.89
CA ALA A 250 -11.48 -5.36 31.42
C ALA A 250 -11.38 -5.25 32.95
N ALA A 251 -11.30 -6.38 33.65
CA ALA A 251 -11.09 -6.39 35.09
C ALA A 251 -9.69 -5.87 35.48
N GLN A 252 -8.69 -6.12 34.63
CA GLN A 252 -7.29 -5.76 34.90
C GLN A 252 -6.95 -4.32 34.49
N TYR A 253 -7.38 -3.90 33.30
CA TYR A 253 -6.98 -2.65 32.66
C TYR A 253 -8.12 -1.62 32.58
N GLY A 254 -9.34 -2.01 32.98
CA GLY A 254 -10.53 -1.17 32.91
C GLY A 254 -11.31 -1.32 31.60
N ASP A 255 -12.55 -0.85 31.62
CA ASP A 255 -13.47 -0.99 30.49
C ASP A 255 -13.02 -0.21 29.25
N ASP A 256 -12.50 1.01 29.44
CA ASP A 256 -12.06 1.89 28.35
C ASP A 256 -10.94 1.26 27.52
N ALA A 257 -10.02 0.53 28.16
CA ALA A 257 -8.91 -0.15 27.51
C ALA A 257 -9.34 -1.37 26.66
N THR A 258 -10.59 -1.82 26.78
CA THR A 258 -11.10 -3.02 26.08
C THR A 258 -12.16 -2.72 25.02
N VAL A 259 -12.48 -1.44 24.78
CA VAL A 259 -13.54 -1.03 23.84
C VAL A 259 -13.29 -1.58 22.44
N GLU A 260 -12.08 -1.46 21.92
CA GLU A 260 -11.75 -1.92 20.57
C GLU A 260 -11.79 -3.45 20.44
N PHE A 261 -11.31 -4.18 21.46
CA PHE A 261 -11.37 -5.64 21.49
C PHE A 261 -12.83 -6.10 21.50
N ARG A 262 -13.69 -5.47 22.30
CA ARG A 262 -15.14 -5.77 22.31
C ARG A 262 -15.79 -5.52 20.96
N SER A 263 -15.41 -4.43 20.29
CA SER A 263 -15.89 -4.13 18.93
C SER A 263 -15.45 -5.21 17.93
N ALA A 264 -14.18 -5.64 17.96
CA ALA A 264 -13.68 -6.73 17.12
C ALA A 264 -14.43 -8.05 17.40
N LEU A 265 -14.69 -8.34 18.67
CA LEU A 265 -15.46 -9.51 19.10
C LEU A 265 -16.92 -9.46 18.61
N ASP A 266 -17.55 -8.28 18.62
CA ASP A 266 -18.90 -8.09 18.08
C ASP A 266 -18.95 -8.22 16.55
N VAL A 267 -17.88 -7.84 15.84
CA VAL A 267 -17.71 -8.13 14.41
C VAL A 267 -17.59 -9.64 14.19
N ALA A 268 -16.70 -10.32 14.92
CA ALA A 268 -16.49 -11.76 14.80
C ALA A 268 -17.77 -12.56 15.06
N LYS A 269 -18.57 -12.19 16.07
CA LYS A 269 -19.87 -12.79 16.35
C LYS A 269 -20.88 -12.63 15.21
N ARG A 270 -20.91 -11.45 14.56
CA ARG A 270 -21.78 -11.20 13.41
C ARG A 270 -21.35 -12.02 12.20
N ASN A 271 -20.05 -12.13 11.95
CA ASN A 271 -19.50 -12.96 10.89
C ASN A 271 -19.80 -14.44 11.12
N LEU A 272 -19.59 -14.93 12.35
CA LEU A 272 -19.93 -16.30 12.76
C LEU A 272 -21.43 -16.59 12.57
N ALA A 273 -22.31 -15.69 13.01
CA ALA A 273 -23.76 -15.84 12.83
C ALA A 273 -24.18 -15.86 11.34
N THR A 274 -23.55 -15.02 10.52
CA THR A 274 -23.77 -14.99 9.07
C THR A 274 -23.29 -16.28 8.42
N ALA A 275 -22.11 -16.76 8.81
CA ALA A 275 -21.53 -17.99 8.30
C ALA A 275 -22.37 -19.22 8.67
N PHE A 276 -22.91 -19.30 9.90
CA PHE A 276 -23.88 -20.34 10.28
C PHE A 276 -25.19 -20.26 9.50
N THR A 277 -25.66 -19.06 9.15
CA THR A 277 -26.86 -18.89 8.31
C THR A 277 -26.60 -19.43 6.89
N ILE A 278 -25.40 -19.22 6.35
CA ILE A 278 -25.00 -19.79 5.05
C ILE A 278 -24.86 -21.30 5.16
N GLN A 279 -24.26 -21.81 6.23
CA GLN A 279 -24.14 -23.25 6.49
C GLN A 279 -25.52 -23.93 6.60
N GLN A 280 -26.49 -23.27 7.24
CA GLN A 280 -27.85 -23.79 7.32
C GLN A 280 -28.53 -23.92 5.95
N LYS A 281 -28.25 -23.00 5.01
CA LYS A 281 -28.74 -23.11 3.62
C LYS A 281 -28.09 -24.29 2.91
N LEU A 282 -26.78 -24.47 3.07
CA LEU A 282 -26.04 -25.61 2.49
C LEU A 282 -26.52 -26.98 2.99
N ASP A 283 -27.08 -27.03 4.19
CA ASP A 283 -27.57 -28.24 4.85
C ASP A 283 -29.09 -28.45 4.71
N ASP A 284 -29.80 -27.61 3.94
CA ASP A 284 -31.23 -27.72 3.75
C ASP A 284 -31.65 -28.84 2.76
N GLU A 285 -32.96 -29.07 2.61
CA GLU A 285 -33.49 -30.11 1.73
C GLU A 285 -33.59 -29.67 0.24
N ILE A 286 -33.28 -28.41 -0.06
CA ILE A 286 -33.38 -27.83 -1.39
C ILE A 286 -32.07 -28.13 -2.14
N PRO A 287 -32.10 -28.82 -3.30
CA PRO A 287 -30.87 -29.13 -4.02
C PRO A 287 -30.26 -27.88 -4.65
N ASP A 288 -29.11 -27.45 -4.14
CA ASP A 288 -28.30 -26.38 -4.75
C ASP A 288 -27.42 -26.88 -5.90
N THR A 289 -26.98 -25.96 -6.75
CA THR A 289 -25.99 -26.29 -7.79
C THR A 289 -24.58 -26.38 -7.19
N ASP A 290 -23.70 -27.19 -7.78
CA ASP A 290 -22.29 -27.30 -7.35
C ASP A 290 -21.56 -25.94 -7.39
N ALA A 291 -22.01 -24.99 -8.21
CA ALA A 291 -21.46 -23.64 -8.29
C ALA A 291 -21.90 -22.78 -7.09
N ASP A 292 -23.19 -22.80 -6.75
CA ASP A 292 -23.73 -22.06 -5.59
C ASP A 292 -23.13 -22.58 -4.28
N ARG A 293 -23.00 -23.92 -4.16
CA ARG A 293 -22.38 -24.54 -2.98
C ARG A 293 -20.93 -24.10 -2.81
N ARG A 294 -20.16 -24.05 -3.91
CA ARG A 294 -18.76 -23.57 -3.86
C ARG A 294 -18.71 -22.09 -3.45
N ALA A 295 -19.54 -21.24 -4.05
CA ALA A 295 -19.60 -19.82 -3.72
C ALA A 295 -19.92 -19.58 -2.23
N TRP A 296 -20.91 -20.30 -1.68
CA TRP A 296 -21.28 -20.19 -0.26
C TRP A 296 -20.21 -20.73 0.69
N LEU A 297 -19.55 -21.84 0.35
CA LEU A 297 -18.43 -22.36 1.14
C LEU A 297 -17.24 -21.39 1.15
N THR A 298 -16.91 -20.78 0.00
CA THR A 298 -15.89 -19.73 -0.08
C THR A 298 -16.28 -18.51 0.75
N GLN A 299 -17.55 -18.10 0.71
CA GLN A 299 -18.06 -17.00 1.53
C GLN A 299 -17.95 -17.29 3.03
N ILE A 300 -18.22 -18.53 3.46
CA ILE A 300 -18.00 -18.95 4.86
C ILE A 300 -16.53 -18.77 5.24
N LEU A 301 -15.60 -19.25 4.39
CA LEU A 301 -14.17 -19.14 4.66
C LEU A 301 -13.70 -17.68 4.73
N GLN A 302 -14.21 -16.80 3.87
CA GLN A 302 -13.91 -15.36 3.92
C GLN A 302 -14.42 -14.70 5.20
N LEU A 303 -15.65 -15.00 5.63
CA LEU A 303 -16.20 -14.47 6.88
C LEU A 303 -15.40 -14.95 8.10
N VAL A 304 -14.95 -16.21 8.06
CA VAL A 304 -14.12 -16.78 9.13
C VAL A 304 -12.73 -16.15 9.16
N ASP A 305 -12.10 -15.97 8.01
CA ASP A 305 -10.79 -15.34 7.90
C ASP A 305 -10.82 -13.89 8.42
N GLU A 306 -11.80 -13.08 7.97
CA GLU A 306 -11.96 -11.71 8.43
C GLU A 306 -12.15 -11.62 9.95
N ALA A 307 -12.97 -12.53 10.51
CA ALA A 307 -13.21 -12.59 11.95
C ALA A 307 -11.95 -12.98 12.73
N ASN A 308 -11.19 -13.99 12.25
CA ASN A 308 -9.95 -14.43 12.88
C ASN A 308 -8.90 -13.32 12.87
N ARG A 309 -8.66 -12.66 11.72
CA ARG A 309 -7.69 -11.54 11.64
C ARG A 309 -8.01 -10.44 12.65
N GLY A 310 -9.29 -10.09 12.80
CA GLY A 310 -9.73 -9.09 13.76
C GLY A 310 -9.47 -9.48 15.21
N LEU A 311 -9.73 -10.74 15.57
CA LEU A 311 -9.46 -11.27 16.91
C LEU A 311 -7.95 -11.40 17.18
N ASP A 312 -7.19 -11.93 16.23
CA ASP A 312 -5.75 -12.18 16.35
C ASP A 312 -4.96 -10.88 16.54
N ALA A 313 -5.28 -9.84 15.76
CA ALA A 313 -4.67 -8.53 15.92
C ALA A 313 -4.83 -7.99 17.35
N LYS A 314 -6.02 -8.14 17.93
CA LYS A 314 -6.31 -7.68 19.29
C LYS A 314 -5.71 -8.57 20.38
N SER A 315 -5.62 -9.88 20.15
CA SER A 315 -4.89 -10.79 21.04
C SER A 315 -3.38 -10.48 21.06
N GLN A 316 -2.79 -10.13 19.91
CA GLN A 316 -1.39 -9.69 19.83
C GLN A 316 -1.15 -8.38 20.60
N GLU A 317 -2.04 -7.39 20.48
CA GLU A 317 -1.95 -6.14 21.26
C GLU A 317 -1.94 -6.42 22.78
N PHE A 318 -2.78 -7.34 23.26
CA PHE A 318 -2.78 -7.74 24.68
C PHE A 318 -1.56 -8.56 25.09
N GLU A 319 -1.02 -9.42 24.21
CA GLU A 319 0.24 -10.09 24.49
C GLU A 319 1.37 -9.05 24.66
N GLN A 320 1.42 -8.06 23.78
CA GLN A 320 2.41 -6.98 23.91
C GLN A 320 2.23 -6.20 25.23
N LEU A 321 0.99 -5.88 25.65
CA LEU A 321 0.75 -5.27 26.97
C LEU A 321 1.26 -6.16 28.12
N ARG A 322 1.05 -7.48 28.04
CA ARG A 322 1.59 -8.43 29.02
C ARG A 322 3.12 -8.46 29.02
N GLN A 323 3.76 -8.32 27.87
CA GLN A 323 5.22 -8.21 27.78
C GLN A 323 5.73 -6.91 28.38
N VAL A 324 5.04 -5.79 28.17
CA VAL A 324 5.34 -4.51 28.83
C VAL A 324 5.22 -4.66 30.35
N GLU A 325 4.15 -5.29 30.83
CA GLU A 325 3.93 -5.51 32.27
C GLU A 325 5.07 -6.34 32.90
N LYS A 326 5.50 -7.41 32.24
CA LYS A 326 6.63 -8.24 32.72
C LYS A 326 7.93 -7.46 32.86
N ASN A 327 8.15 -6.48 31.98
CA ASN A 327 9.37 -5.66 31.91
C ASN A 327 9.18 -4.26 32.53
N ALA A 328 8.09 -4.05 33.28
CA ALA A 328 7.70 -2.72 33.76
C ALA A 328 8.80 -1.99 34.56
N PRO A 329 9.55 -2.63 35.49
CA PRO A 329 10.61 -1.95 36.23
C PRO A 329 11.73 -1.43 35.33
N GLN A 330 12.18 -2.24 34.36
CA GLN A 330 13.26 -1.88 33.44
C GLN A 330 12.80 -0.77 32.48
N LEU A 331 11.58 -0.89 31.95
CA LEU A 331 11.03 0.10 31.04
C LEU A 331 10.83 1.45 31.74
N ARG A 332 10.30 1.45 32.97
CA ARG A 332 10.18 2.65 33.79
C ARG A 332 11.52 3.38 33.91
N GLU A 333 12.60 2.67 34.26
CA GLU A 333 13.93 3.28 34.42
C GLU A 333 14.42 3.91 33.12
N ARG A 334 14.30 3.19 31.99
CA ARG A 334 14.64 3.70 30.65
C ARG A 334 13.85 4.96 30.31
N LEU A 335 12.53 4.96 30.48
CA LEU A 335 11.68 6.11 30.16
C LEU A 335 12.00 7.31 31.08
N GLY A 336 12.35 7.08 32.34
CA GLY A 336 12.82 8.14 33.25
C GLY A 336 14.12 8.82 32.79
N GLN A 337 15.06 8.04 32.25
CA GLN A 337 16.30 8.57 31.67
C GLN A 337 16.00 9.39 30.39
N GLN A 338 15.17 8.87 29.50
CA GLN A 338 14.74 9.58 28.28
C GLN A 338 14.01 10.90 28.61
N ARG A 339 13.09 10.88 29.57
CA ARG A 339 12.40 12.08 30.07
C ARG A 339 13.38 13.13 30.55
N THR A 340 14.42 12.73 31.29
CA THR A 340 15.44 13.66 31.80
C THR A 340 16.26 14.27 30.68
N ALA A 341 16.65 13.47 29.69
CA ALA A 341 17.35 13.95 28.50
C ALA A 341 16.50 14.93 27.68
N LEU A 342 15.22 14.61 27.43
CA LEU A 342 14.30 15.47 26.69
C LEU A 342 13.96 16.76 27.44
N CYS A 343 13.88 16.74 28.78
CA CYS A 343 13.73 17.96 29.57
C CYS A 343 14.91 18.92 29.35
N THR A 344 16.14 18.40 29.35
CA THR A 344 17.35 19.20 29.09
C THR A 344 17.35 19.73 27.65
N ARG A 345 16.92 18.91 26.67
CA ARG A 345 16.78 19.33 25.27
C ARG A 345 15.72 20.42 25.11
N ALA A 346 14.58 20.32 25.79
CA ALA A 346 13.51 21.32 25.73
C ALA A 346 13.99 22.69 26.22
N GLU A 347 14.80 22.74 27.29
CA GLU A 347 15.43 23.99 27.76
C GLU A 347 16.40 24.57 26.72
N ALA A 348 17.23 23.73 26.09
CA ALA A 348 18.12 24.18 25.02
C ALA A 348 17.34 24.70 23.79
N THR A 349 16.29 24.00 23.41
CA THR A 349 15.40 24.34 22.28
C THR A 349 14.66 25.65 22.55
N ALA A 350 14.22 25.89 23.78
CA ALA A 350 13.62 27.18 24.18
C ALA A 350 14.54 28.37 23.90
N ASN A 351 15.84 28.21 24.20
CA ASN A 351 16.83 29.24 23.90
C ASN A 351 17.05 29.38 22.39
N ALA A 352 17.03 28.29 21.63
CA ALA A 352 17.14 28.32 20.17
C ALA A 352 15.96 29.07 19.53
N VAL A 353 14.72 28.78 19.94
CA VAL A 353 13.53 29.52 19.47
C VAL A 353 13.65 31.02 19.77
N ALA A 354 14.08 31.39 20.98
CA ALA A 354 14.28 32.79 21.35
C ALA A 354 15.36 33.49 20.51
N MET A 355 16.38 32.76 20.05
CA MET A 355 17.40 33.27 19.13
C MET A 355 16.88 33.40 17.70
N LEU A 356 16.10 32.42 17.22
CA LEU A 356 15.45 32.49 15.90
C LEU A 356 14.54 33.71 15.81
N GLN A 357 13.70 33.95 16.83
CA GLN A 357 12.79 35.09 16.89
C GLN A 357 13.49 36.47 16.98
N GLN A 358 14.76 36.49 17.38
CA GLN A 358 15.58 37.72 17.36
C GLN A 358 16.27 37.96 16.02
N THR A 359 16.53 36.89 15.26
CA THR A 359 17.33 36.92 14.03
C THR A 359 16.44 37.01 12.79
N TYR A 360 15.31 36.32 12.80
CA TYR A 360 14.36 36.20 11.69
C TYR A 360 13.03 36.87 12.02
N ASP A 361 12.22 37.13 10.99
CA ASP A 361 10.87 37.67 11.20
C ASP A 361 10.00 36.67 11.99
N PRO A 362 9.14 37.11 12.92
CA PRO A 362 8.30 36.22 13.71
C PRO A 362 7.45 35.26 12.87
N SER A 363 7.05 35.65 11.66
CA SER A 363 6.26 34.81 10.75
C SER A 363 6.99 33.53 10.33
N GLU A 364 8.32 33.56 10.24
CA GLU A 364 9.14 32.40 9.86
C GLU A 364 9.17 31.31 10.94
N SER A 365 8.90 31.67 12.20
CA SER A 365 8.91 30.74 13.35
C SER A 365 7.51 30.41 13.88
N ALA A 366 6.45 30.90 13.23
CA ALA A 366 5.09 30.79 13.72
C ALA A 366 4.61 29.32 13.82
N SER A 367 5.06 28.45 12.91
CA SER A 367 4.70 27.02 12.89
C SER A 367 5.25 26.22 14.07
N VAL A 368 6.39 26.65 14.65
CA VAL A 368 7.05 25.94 15.76
C VAL A 368 7.01 26.68 17.09
N ALA A 369 6.36 27.85 17.14
CA ALA A 369 6.37 28.74 18.30
C ALA A 369 5.89 28.05 19.59
N ASP A 370 4.89 27.17 19.48
CA ASP A 370 4.29 26.49 20.61
C ASP A 370 4.93 25.13 20.92
N ASN A 371 5.79 24.60 20.04
CA ASN A 371 6.31 23.23 20.12
C ASN A 371 7.02 22.95 21.45
N VAL A 372 7.81 23.91 21.95
CA VAL A 372 8.51 23.77 23.23
C VAL A 372 7.52 23.67 24.40
N SER A 373 6.47 24.49 24.40
CA SER A 373 5.45 24.47 25.46
C SER A 373 4.60 23.20 25.43
N GLN A 374 4.31 22.68 24.24
CA GLN A 374 3.62 21.41 24.03
C GLN A 374 4.50 20.24 24.50
N ALA A 375 5.79 20.23 24.14
CA ALA A 375 6.75 19.24 24.61
C ALA A 375 6.87 19.23 26.14
N GLN A 376 6.92 20.41 26.79
CA GLN A 376 6.92 20.51 28.25
C GLN A 376 5.64 19.95 28.89
N SER A 377 4.48 20.17 28.26
CA SER A 377 3.20 19.63 28.74
C SER A 377 3.17 18.09 28.63
N LEU A 378 3.69 17.55 27.52
CA LEU A 378 3.86 16.10 27.34
C LEU A 378 4.82 15.51 28.37
N LEU A 379 5.95 16.17 28.66
CA LEU A 379 6.90 15.72 29.69
C LEU A 379 6.28 15.75 31.10
N ALA A 380 5.44 16.72 31.42
CA ALA A 380 4.69 16.75 32.67
C ALA A 380 3.68 15.59 32.75
N PHE A 381 2.99 15.29 31.65
CA PHE A 381 2.10 14.13 31.57
C PHE A 381 2.88 12.81 31.76
N VAL A 382 4.08 12.69 31.19
CA VAL A 382 4.98 11.55 31.41
C VAL A 382 5.30 11.38 32.90
N ASP A 383 5.55 12.46 33.64
CA ASP A 383 5.81 12.38 35.08
C ASP A 383 4.62 11.81 35.85
N GLU A 384 3.40 12.25 35.53
CA GLU A 384 2.17 11.73 36.13
C GLU A 384 2.02 10.22 35.88
N ARG A 385 2.31 9.77 34.64
CA ARG A 385 2.25 8.35 34.28
C ARG A 385 3.33 7.53 34.97
N LEU A 386 4.57 8.00 35.02
CA LEU A 386 5.65 7.29 35.72
C LEU A 386 5.41 7.23 37.23
N GLN A 387 4.79 8.25 37.82
CA GLN A 387 4.36 8.21 39.23
C GLN A 387 3.26 7.16 39.45
N GLN A 388 2.32 7.03 38.52
CA GLN A 388 1.31 5.97 38.56
C GLN A 388 1.97 4.58 38.47
N VAL A 389 2.93 4.39 37.57
CA VAL A 389 3.72 3.15 37.45
C VAL A 389 4.42 2.82 38.77
N ASP A 390 5.08 3.80 39.39
CA ASP A 390 5.78 3.60 40.66
C ASP A 390 4.81 3.13 41.76
N ALA A 391 3.60 3.71 41.82
CA ALA A 391 2.57 3.31 42.77
C ALA A 391 2.06 1.89 42.52
N ASP A 392 1.88 1.50 41.26
CA ASP A 392 1.42 0.17 40.87
C ASP A 392 2.49 -0.91 41.12
N LEU A 393 3.76 -0.61 40.82
CA LEU A 393 4.90 -1.48 41.15
C LEU A 393 5.05 -1.68 42.66
N ALA A 394 4.94 -0.59 43.44
CA ALA A 394 4.99 -0.66 44.90
C ALA A 394 3.84 -1.49 45.50
N ALA A 395 2.66 -1.45 44.86
CA ALA A 395 1.49 -2.24 45.23
C ALA A 395 1.46 -3.65 44.60
N SER A 396 2.45 -4.01 43.76
CA SER A 396 2.48 -5.26 42.99
C SER A 396 1.19 -5.50 42.17
N ARG A 397 0.64 -4.44 41.59
CA ARG A 397 -0.55 -4.51 40.71
C ARG A 397 -0.11 -4.67 39.26
N PRO A 398 -0.72 -5.60 38.48
CA PRO A 398 -0.37 -5.78 37.07
C PRO A 398 -1.03 -4.73 36.16
N SER A 399 -0.83 -3.44 36.44
CA SER A 399 -1.48 -2.31 35.75
C SER A 399 -0.51 -1.24 35.25
N ALA A 400 0.79 -1.53 35.22
CA ALA A 400 1.82 -0.59 34.80
C ALA A 400 1.91 -0.43 33.26
N ALA A 401 1.46 -1.42 32.48
CA ALA A 401 1.66 -1.48 31.04
C ALA A 401 1.05 -0.29 30.28
N LEU A 402 -0.19 0.09 30.59
CA LEU A 402 -0.87 1.19 29.90
C LEU A 402 -0.22 2.55 30.21
N PRO A 403 0.02 2.93 31.49
CA PRO A 403 0.78 4.14 31.81
C PRO A 403 2.17 4.20 31.16
N LEU A 404 2.89 3.07 31.08
CA LEU A 404 4.20 2.99 30.42
C LEU A 404 4.12 3.28 28.92
N ARG A 405 3.14 2.68 28.20
CA ARG A 405 2.93 2.98 26.77
C ARG A 405 2.55 4.44 26.53
N LEU A 406 1.68 5.00 27.36
CA LEU A 406 1.29 6.41 27.26
C LEU A 406 2.49 7.34 27.50
N ALA A 407 3.37 6.99 28.45
CA ALA A 407 4.61 7.72 28.69
C ALA A 407 5.56 7.63 27.48
N GLU A 408 5.77 6.44 26.91
CA GLU A 408 6.60 6.23 25.73
C GLU A 408 6.10 7.02 24.51
N GLN A 409 4.80 6.94 24.20
CA GLN A 409 4.20 7.71 23.11
C GLN A 409 4.37 9.23 23.31
N SER A 410 4.15 9.71 24.53
CA SER A 410 4.28 11.14 24.85
C SER A 410 5.73 11.62 24.74
N LEU A 411 6.70 10.77 25.11
CA LEU A 411 8.13 11.08 24.94
C LEU A 411 8.52 11.15 23.46
N ALA A 412 8.02 10.22 22.64
CA ALA A 412 8.24 10.25 21.19
C ALA A 412 7.66 11.54 20.57
N GLN A 413 6.42 11.89 20.91
CA GLN A 413 5.80 13.12 20.41
C GLN A 413 6.55 14.39 20.88
N ALA A 414 7.00 14.42 22.14
CA ALA A 414 7.82 15.53 22.63
C ALA A 414 9.13 15.64 21.86
N GLN A 415 9.77 14.52 21.50
CA GLN A 415 10.98 14.50 20.69
C GLN A 415 10.74 15.09 19.30
N THR A 416 9.70 14.65 18.58
CA THR A 416 9.35 15.17 17.25
C THR A 416 9.11 16.68 17.27
N LEU A 417 8.37 17.18 18.27
CA LEU A 417 8.13 18.62 18.41
C LEU A 417 9.42 19.43 18.57
N LEU A 418 10.39 18.91 19.33
CA LEU A 418 11.69 19.55 19.52
C LEU A 418 12.57 19.45 18.25
N GLN A 419 12.55 18.30 17.55
CA GLN A 419 13.25 18.12 16.27
C GLN A 419 12.75 19.08 15.18
N ALA A 420 11.43 19.34 15.12
CA ALA A 420 10.87 20.29 14.17
C ALA A 420 11.43 21.72 14.33
N VAL A 421 11.80 22.11 15.55
CA VAL A 421 12.48 23.40 15.80
C VAL A 421 13.89 23.39 15.24
N ASP A 422 14.63 22.30 15.43
CA ASP A 422 15.99 22.15 14.92
C ASP A 422 16.03 22.14 13.39
N ALA A 423 15.07 21.46 12.76
CA ALA A 423 14.90 21.42 11.31
C ALA A 423 14.65 22.84 10.76
N LEU A 424 13.68 23.57 11.30
CA LEU A 424 13.42 24.95 10.90
C LEU A 424 14.63 25.86 11.10
N ALA A 425 15.36 25.70 12.21
CA ALA A 425 16.58 26.46 12.45
C ALA A 425 17.63 26.23 11.37
N ALA A 426 17.82 24.97 10.97
CA ALA A 426 18.75 24.60 9.90
C ALA A 426 18.32 25.14 8.54
N ASP A 427 17.02 25.09 8.22
CA ASP A 427 16.47 25.58 6.96
C ASP A 427 16.61 27.08 6.80
N LEU A 428 16.30 27.85 7.86
CA LEU A 428 16.49 29.30 7.87
C LEU A 428 17.97 29.68 7.73
N GLN A 429 18.86 28.92 8.38
CA GLN A 429 20.30 29.13 8.26
C GLN A 429 20.81 28.84 6.85
N ARG A 430 20.31 27.77 6.21
CA ARG A 430 20.65 27.40 4.82
C ARG A 430 20.16 28.47 3.84
N ALA A 431 18.88 28.86 3.94
CA ALA A 431 18.30 29.93 3.12
C ALA A 431 19.07 31.25 3.24
N SER A 432 19.52 31.59 4.45
CA SER A 432 20.35 32.79 4.68
C SER A 432 21.74 32.69 4.07
N ALA A 433 22.33 31.50 4.05
CA ALA A 433 23.64 31.26 3.45
C ALA A 433 23.61 31.27 1.92
N ASP A 434 22.48 30.86 1.32
CA ASP A 434 22.31 30.79 -0.13
C ASP A 434 21.92 32.13 -0.77
N LEU A 435 21.33 33.04 0.02
CA LEU A 435 20.86 34.36 -0.43
C LEU A 435 21.90 35.17 -1.23
N PRO A 436 23.17 35.30 -0.80
CA PRO A 436 24.18 36.07 -1.53
C PRO A 436 24.52 35.50 -2.92
N ALA A 437 24.49 34.16 -3.06
CA ALA A 437 24.72 33.50 -4.34
C ALA A 437 23.54 33.78 -5.28
N ALA A 438 22.31 33.62 -4.79
CA ALA A 438 21.10 33.92 -5.55
C ALA A 438 21.03 35.39 -6.00
N VAL A 439 21.45 36.34 -5.15
CA VAL A 439 21.55 37.77 -5.54
C VAL A 439 22.59 37.98 -6.63
N THR A 440 23.74 37.32 -6.54
CA THR A 440 24.81 37.43 -7.56
C THR A 440 24.36 36.86 -8.90
N ASP A 441 23.63 35.75 -8.89
CA ASP A 441 23.08 35.14 -10.11
C ASP A 441 22.01 36.04 -10.73
N LEU A 442 21.11 36.62 -9.93
CA LEU A 442 20.11 37.59 -10.40
C LEU A 442 20.75 38.87 -10.97
N ASP A 443 21.81 39.40 -10.34
CA ASP A 443 22.55 40.54 -10.84
C ASP A 443 23.23 40.22 -12.19
N ALA A 444 23.76 39.02 -12.34
CA ALA A 444 24.35 38.53 -13.59
C ALA A 444 23.30 38.38 -14.70
N ASP A 445 22.12 37.82 -14.37
CA ASP A 445 21.00 37.67 -15.29
C ASP A 445 20.44 39.03 -15.74
N LEU A 446 20.32 39.99 -14.81
CA LEU A 446 19.91 41.36 -15.13
C LEU A 446 20.92 42.03 -16.07
N ALA A 447 22.21 41.92 -15.78
CA ALA A 447 23.27 42.44 -16.65
C ALA A 447 23.25 41.78 -18.05
N ALA A 448 22.97 40.47 -18.12
CA ALA A 448 22.82 39.76 -19.39
C ALA A 448 21.60 40.25 -20.18
N ALA A 449 20.45 40.46 -19.51
CA ALA A 449 19.24 40.99 -20.13
C ALA A 449 19.44 42.43 -20.66
N GLU A 450 20.18 43.27 -19.93
CA GLU A 450 20.54 44.62 -20.36
C GLU A 450 21.51 44.63 -21.56
N ALA A 451 22.33 43.60 -21.74
CA ALA A 451 23.26 43.51 -22.86
C ALA A 451 22.59 43.15 -24.21
N ILE A 452 21.35 42.63 -24.21
CA ILE A 452 20.61 42.26 -25.42
C ILE A 452 20.26 43.52 -26.25
N PRO A 453 20.62 43.64 -27.54
CA PRO A 453 20.32 44.83 -28.35
C PRO A 453 18.81 45.12 -28.47
N GLN A 454 18.41 46.41 -28.49
CA GLN A 454 16.98 46.82 -28.57
C GLN A 454 16.18 46.20 -29.74
N ALA A 455 16.84 45.79 -30.82
CA ALA A 455 16.19 45.15 -31.96
C ALA A 455 15.74 43.69 -31.69
N GLU A 456 16.29 43.04 -30.67
CA GLU A 456 15.99 41.65 -30.28
C GLU A 456 15.24 41.54 -28.94
N ARG A 457 14.97 42.68 -28.26
CA ARG A 457 14.17 42.70 -27.03
C ARG A 457 12.68 42.58 -27.35
N SER A 458 12.09 41.42 -27.06
CA SER A 458 10.64 41.24 -27.05
C SER A 458 9.98 42.22 -26.06
N PRO A 459 8.80 42.80 -26.37
CA PRO A 459 8.15 43.81 -25.52
C PRO A 459 7.79 43.32 -24.11
N GLN A 460 7.69 42.00 -23.89
CA GLN A 460 7.50 41.41 -22.56
C GLN A 460 8.75 41.51 -21.65
N LEU A 461 9.96 41.45 -22.21
CA LEU A 461 11.22 41.60 -21.46
C LEU A 461 11.47 43.05 -21.04
N ALA A 462 11.07 44.02 -21.87
CA ALA A 462 11.22 45.45 -21.54
C ALA A 462 10.39 45.88 -20.32
N GLY A 463 9.27 45.22 -20.04
CA GLY A 463 8.44 45.49 -18.86
C GLY A 463 9.00 44.89 -17.56
N ALA A 464 9.71 43.76 -17.65
CA ALA A 464 10.29 43.07 -16.49
C ALA A 464 11.59 43.72 -15.99
N ILE A 465 12.34 44.41 -16.85
CA ILE A 465 13.60 45.10 -16.50
C ILE A 465 13.34 46.48 -15.87
N ALA A 466 12.14 47.05 -16.07
CA ALA A 466 11.79 48.41 -15.63
C ALA A 466 10.98 48.46 -14.32
N ALA A 467 10.53 47.31 -13.82
CA ALA A 467 9.86 47.14 -12.54
C ALA A 467 10.88 46.69 -11.49
#